data_AF-A0A081BWQ9-F1
#
_entry.id   AF-A0A081BWQ9-F1
#
_cell.length_a   1.000
_cell.length_b   1.000
_cell.length_c   1.000
_cell.angle_alpha   90.00
_cell.angle_beta   90.00
_cell.angle_gamma   90.00
#
_symmetry.space_group_name_H-M   'P 1'
#
loop_
_entity.id
_entity.type
_entity.pdbx_description
1 polymer ?
#
loop_
_entity_poly.entity_id
_entity_poly.type
_entity_poly.pdbx_seq_one_letter_code
_entity_poly.pdbx_strand_id
1 'polypeptide(L)'
;MQPVQEYTYNYDDEADILYISFSPGEKATTAVELNDNMLLRLNRNEQRVIGLTLMDFSVLVQMTEVGPRQFPLRGLQELEPEWREMVIHLLVQPPLNTILKVSMYIASLGESMPIAFVNHVSQSLAA
;
A
#
# COMPACT_ATOMS: atom_id res chain seq x y z
N MET A 1 18.12 19.35 10.97
CA MET A 1 17.98 18.62 9.70
C MET A 1 17.28 17.31 10.03
N GLN A 2 16.09 17.05 9.48
CA GLN A 2 15.48 15.73 9.59
C GLN A 2 16.31 14.77 8.71
N PRO A 3 16.61 13.54 9.16
CA PRO A 3 17.33 12.59 8.31
C PRO A 3 16.51 12.34 7.05
N VAL A 4 17.17 12.34 5.89
CA VAL A 4 16.57 11.87 4.63
C VAL A 4 16.22 10.41 4.87
N GLN A 5 14.93 10.10 4.94
CA GLN A 5 14.50 8.72 5.15
C GLN A 5 14.63 7.98 3.82
N GLU A 6 15.70 7.21 3.67
CA GLU A 6 15.92 6.37 2.49
C GLU A 6 14.99 5.16 2.56
N TYR A 7 13.98 5.14 1.68
CA TYR A 7 13.19 3.94 1.44
C TYR A 7 13.96 3.01 0.53
N THR A 8 13.85 1.70 0.77
CA THR A 8 14.41 0.71 -0.15
C THR A 8 13.31 0.02 -0.94
N TYR A 9 13.60 -0.24 -2.20
CA TYR A 9 12.74 -0.94 -3.13
C TYR A 9 13.50 -2.17 -3.61
N ASN A 10 12.87 -3.33 -3.53
CA ASN A 10 13.43 -4.59 -3.99
C ASN A 10 12.37 -5.29 -4.84
N TYR A 11 12.61 -5.40 -6.14
CA TYR A 11 11.71 -6.08 -7.05
C TYR A 11 12.22 -7.50 -7.31
N ASP A 12 11.32 -8.48 -7.19
CA ASP A 12 11.55 -9.87 -7.53
C ASP A 12 10.89 -10.14 -8.88
N ASP A 13 11.72 -10.25 -9.93
CA ASP A 13 11.28 -10.46 -11.30
C ASP A 13 10.62 -11.83 -11.51
N GLU A 14 11.04 -12.87 -10.77
CA GLU A 14 10.51 -14.23 -10.94
C GLU A 14 9.09 -14.33 -10.35
N ALA A 15 8.84 -13.64 -9.24
CA ALA A 15 7.56 -13.67 -8.55
C ALA A 15 6.62 -12.51 -8.92
N ASP A 16 7.08 -11.50 -9.66
CA ASP A 16 6.38 -10.22 -9.91
C ASP A 16 5.94 -9.53 -8.60
N ILE A 17 6.89 -9.39 -7.66
CA ILE A 17 6.63 -8.81 -6.33
C ILE A 17 7.57 -7.63 -6.08
N LEU A 18 7.00 -6.46 -5.76
CA LEU A 18 7.76 -5.33 -5.24
C LEU A 18 7.66 -5.26 -3.71
N TYR A 19 8.82 -5.34 -3.06
CA TYR A 19 8.98 -5.07 -1.64
C TYR A 19 9.46 -3.65 -1.42
N ILE A 20 8.72 -2.89 -0.62
CA ILE A 20 9.06 -1.52 -0.22
C ILE A 20 9.30 -1.50 1.29
N SER A 21 10.45 -1.00 1.72
CA SER A 21 10.77 -0.81 3.13
C SER A 21 10.87 0.68 3.44
N PHE A 22 10.02 1.15 4.36
CA PHE A 22 10.06 2.51 4.86
C PHE A 22 10.97 2.65 6.09
N SER A 23 11.41 1.53 6.66
CA SER A 23 12.32 1.48 7.81
C SER A 23 13.29 0.30 7.65
N PRO A 24 14.29 0.42 6.75
CA PRO A 24 15.24 -0.66 6.49
C PRO A 24 15.91 -1.20 7.75
N GLY A 25 15.94 -2.52 7.89
CA GLY A 25 16.51 -3.22 9.05
C GLY A 25 15.54 -3.45 10.21
N GLU A 26 14.37 -2.79 10.20
CA GLU A 26 13.32 -3.05 11.19
C GLU A 26 12.42 -4.21 10.79
N LYS A 27 12.05 -5.05 11.76
CA LYS A 27 11.07 -6.12 11.56
C LYS A 27 9.68 -5.63 11.92
N ALA A 28 8.73 -5.82 10.99
CA ALA A 28 7.33 -5.60 11.29
C ALA A 28 6.86 -6.55 12.40
N THR A 29 5.98 -6.07 13.27
CA THR A 29 5.36 -6.88 14.33
C THR A 29 4.00 -7.44 13.90
N THR A 30 3.41 -6.88 12.85
CA THR A 30 2.16 -7.36 12.28
C THR A 30 2.06 -7.00 10.79
N ALA A 31 1.11 -7.62 10.10
CA ALA A 31 0.78 -7.32 8.72
C ALA A 31 -0.74 -7.24 8.54
N VAL A 32 -1.16 -6.42 7.59
CA VAL A 32 -2.55 -6.21 7.22
C VAL A 32 -2.66 -6.43 5.72
N GLU A 33 -3.47 -7.41 5.33
CA GLU A 33 -3.85 -7.60 3.94
C GLU A 33 -4.86 -6.50 3.57
N LEU A 34 -4.50 -5.68 2.58
CA LEU A 34 -5.40 -4.65 2.06
C LEU A 34 -6.32 -5.26 0.99
N ASN A 35 -5.77 -6.19 0.22
CA ASN A 35 -6.43 -7.13 -0.69
C ASN A 35 -5.41 -8.23 -1.06
N ASP A 36 -5.83 -9.16 -1.91
CA ASP A 36 -5.04 -10.30 -2.41
C ASP A 36 -3.65 -9.92 -2.97
N ASN A 37 -3.47 -8.67 -3.42
CA ASN A 37 -2.26 -8.20 -4.09
C ASN A 37 -1.45 -7.18 -3.26
N MET A 38 -1.92 -6.75 -2.09
CA MET A 38 -1.31 -5.68 -1.31
C MET A 38 -1.25 -6.01 0.18
N LEU A 39 -0.04 -6.13 0.71
CA LEU A 39 0.20 -6.43 2.11
C LEU A 39 0.95 -5.29 2.80
N LEU A 40 0.31 -4.67 3.79
CA LEU A 40 0.87 -3.61 4.61
C LEU A 40 1.57 -4.19 5.84
N ARG A 41 2.85 -3.87 6.04
CA ARG A 41 3.65 -4.34 7.17
C ARG A 41 3.81 -3.22 8.18
N LEU A 42 3.45 -3.48 9.45
CA LEU A 42 3.31 -2.47 10.48
C LEU A 42 4.09 -2.82 11.76
N ASN A 43 4.45 -1.79 12.51
CA ASN A 43 4.76 -1.90 13.93
C ASN A 43 3.48 -1.53 14.71
N ARG A 44 2.84 -2.54 15.31
CA ARG A 44 1.56 -2.39 16.02
C ARG A 44 1.64 -1.44 17.21
N ASN A 45 2.73 -1.47 17.97
CA ASN A 45 2.87 -0.69 19.20
C ASN A 45 3.07 0.79 18.89
N GLU A 46 3.85 1.08 17.84
CA GLU A 46 4.16 2.45 17.41
C GLU A 46 3.16 3.02 16.41
N GLN A 47 2.20 2.20 15.95
CA GLN A 47 1.24 2.55 14.89
C GLN A 47 1.96 3.15 13.67
N ARG A 48 3.00 2.46 13.20
CA ARG A 48 3.86 2.96 12.11
C ARG A 48 3.99 1.94 10.99
N VAL A 49 4.04 2.46 9.76
CA VAL A 49 4.28 1.65 8.57
C VAL A 49 5.76 1.30 8.47
N ILE A 50 6.05 0.00 8.38
CA ILE A 50 7.41 -0.54 8.22
C ILE A 50 7.68 -0.88 6.77
N GLY A 51 6.69 -1.40 6.06
CA GLY A 51 6.83 -1.73 4.65
C GLY A 51 5.52 -1.99 3.95
N LEU A 52 5.60 -2.12 2.63
CA LEU A 52 4.51 -2.50 1.74
C LEU A 52 5.03 -3.62 0.83
N THR A 53 4.19 -4.61 0.55
CA THR A 53 4.46 -5.64 -0.44
C THR A 53 3.35 -5.56 -1.48
N LEU A 54 3.74 -5.48 -2.75
CA LEU A 54 2.87 -5.41 -3.90
C LEU A 54 3.11 -6.66 -4.75
N MET A 55 2.12 -7.54 -4.82
CA MET A 55 2.14 -8.77 -5.62
C MET A 55 1.43 -8.51 -6.95
N ASP A 56 1.81 -9.24 -8.01
CA ASP A 56 1.41 -8.93 -9.38
C ASP A 56 1.70 -7.45 -9.71
N PHE A 57 2.89 -6.98 -9.31
CA PHE A 57 3.25 -5.56 -9.35
C PHE A 57 3.13 -4.98 -10.76
N SER A 58 3.54 -5.74 -11.78
CA SER A 58 3.40 -5.36 -13.18
C SER A 58 1.96 -5.05 -13.57
N VAL A 59 0.97 -5.73 -12.98
CA VAL A 59 -0.47 -5.48 -13.19
C VAL A 59 -0.93 -4.28 -12.38
N LEU A 60 -0.48 -4.14 -11.13
CA LEU A 60 -0.88 -3.06 -10.23
C LEU A 60 -0.51 -1.66 -10.75
N VAL A 61 0.58 -1.55 -11.53
CA VAL A 61 1.04 -0.28 -12.12
C VAL A 61 0.57 -0.05 -13.56
N GLN A 62 -0.21 -0.97 -14.14
CA GLN A 62 -0.72 -0.79 -15.50
C GLN A 62 -1.65 0.41 -15.60
N MET A 63 -1.47 1.17 -16.68
CA MET A 63 -2.39 2.22 -17.08
C MET A 63 -3.52 1.63 -17.93
N THR A 64 -4.71 2.19 -17.75
CA THR A 64 -5.87 2.00 -18.62
C THR A 64 -6.06 3.24 -19.49
N GLU A 65 -7.02 3.19 -20.42
CA GLU A 65 -7.37 4.36 -21.27
C GLU A 65 -7.73 5.61 -20.45
N VAL A 66 -8.22 5.43 -19.22
CA VAL A 66 -8.77 6.51 -18.38
C VAL A 66 -7.94 6.79 -17.12
N GLY A 67 -6.79 6.14 -16.94
CA GLY A 67 -5.92 6.32 -15.77
C GLY A 67 -5.36 5.02 -15.20
N PRO A 68 -4.68 5.07 -14.05
CA PRO A 68 -4.10 3.88 -13.42
C PRO A 68 -5.21 2.90 -13.00
N ARG A 69 -4.88 1.61 -12.96
CA ARG A 69 -5.78 0.61 -12.39
C ARG A 69 -6.03 0.89 -10.91
N GLN A 70 -7.29 0.79 -10.51
CA GLN A 70 -7.73 0.96 -9.13
C GLN A 70 -8.22 -0.37 -8.58
N PHE A 71 -7.83 -0.67 -7.35
CA PHE A 71 -8.10 -1.94 -6.70
C PHE A 71 -8.89 -1.71 -5.41
N PRO A 72 -9.96 -2.48 -5.18
CA PRO A 72 -10.66 -2.51 -3.91
C PRO A 72 -9.74 -2.84 -2.73
N LEU A 73 -9.90 -2.13 -1.61
CA LEU A 73 -9.24 -2.44 -0.34
C LEU A 73 -10.15 -3.30 0.55
N ARG A 74 -10.57 -4.45 0.05
CA ARG A 74 -11.56 -5.32 0.70
C ARG A 74 -11.09 -5.85 2.06
N GLY A 75 -9.79 -6.06 2.22
CA GLY A 75 -9.22 -6.55 3.48
C GLY A 75 -9.47 -5.63 4.67
N LEU A 76 -9.72 -4.33 4.44
CA LEU A 76 -10.12 -3.41 5.50
C LEU A 76 -11.42 -3.84 6.21
N GLN A 77 -12.34 -4.50 5.51
CA GLN A 77 -13.64 -4.93 6.06
C GLN A 77 -13.51 -6.10 7.03
N GLU A 78 -12.41 -6.84 6.96
CA GLU A 78 -12.11 -7.99 7.82
C GLU A 78 -11.46 -7.58 9.14
N LEU A 79 -10.96 -6.34 9.22
CA LEU A 79 -10.33 -5.81 10.41
C LEU A 79 -11.35 -5.39 11.47
N GLU A 80 -10.98 -5.56 12.74
CA GLU A 80 -11.68 -4.99 13.88
C GLU A 80 -11.78 -3.46 13.75
N PRO A 81 -12.87 -2.82 14.22
CA PRO A 81 -13.15 -1.40 13.95
C PRO A 81 -12.01 -0.44 14.31
N GLU A 82 -11.42 -0.59 15.50
CA GLU A 82 -10.30 0.26 15.95
C GLU A 82 -9.05 0.07 15.08
N TRP A 83 -8.77 -1.17 14.68
CA TRP A 83 -7.64 -1.49 13.83
C TRP A 83 -7.84 -0.97 12.41
N ARG A 84 -9.07 -1.07 11.89
CA ARG A 84 -9.46 -0.51 10.59
C ARG A 84 -9.26 1.00 10.54
N GLU A 85 -9.73 1.73 11.54
CA GLU A 85 -9.60 3.18 11.61
C GLU A 85 -8.12 3.60 11.61
N MET A 86 -7.30 2.92 12.40
CA MET A 86 -5.86 3.17 12.44
C MET A 86 -5.18 2.87 11.09
N VAL A 87 -5.49 1.75 10.43
CA VAL A 87 -4.93 1.44 9.10
C VAL A 87 -5.36 2.47 8.06
N ILE A 88 -6.63 2.90 8.07
CA ILE A 88 -7.13 3.96 7.18
C ILE A 88 -6.36 5.26 7.42
N HIS A 89 -6.12 5.62 8.68
CA HIS A 89 -5.31 6.79 9.01
C HIS A 89 -3.90 6.67 8.40
N LEU A 90 -3.22 5.53 8.55
CA LEU A 90 -1.89 5.32 7.98
C LEU A 90 -1.86 5.37 6.45
N LEU A 91 -2.88 4.84 5.78
CA LEU A 91 -3.00 4.84 4.31
C LEU A 91 -2.99 6.25 3.71
N VAL A 92 -3.51 7.24 4.42
CA VAL A 92 -3.59 8.63 3.95
C VAL A 92 -2.44 9.51 4.45
N GLN A 93 -1.51 8.97 5.25
CA GLN A 93 -0.32 9.68 5.73
C GLN A 93 0.96 9.29 4.97
N PRO A 94 1.97 10.17 4.93
CA PRO A 94 3.31 9.78 4.52
C PRO A 94 3.89 8.69 5.44
N PRO A 95 4.73 7.78 4.92
CA PRO A 95 5.17 7.72 3.52
C PRO A 95 4.18 7.02 2.59
N LEU A 96 3.19 6.32 3.15
CA LEU A 96 2.35 5.39 2.40
C LEU A 96 1.52 6.07 1.32
N ASN A 97 0.97 7.26 1.61
CA ASN A 97 0.16 8.04 0.66
C ASN A 97 0.93 8.55 -0.58
N THR A 98 2.27 8.42 -0.59
CA THR A 98 3.10 8.75 -1.75
C THR A 98 3.13 7.61 -2.76
N ILE A 99 2.94 6.38 -2.29
CA ILE A 99 2.99 5.14 -3.07
C ILE A 99 1.57 4.63 -3.37
N LEU A 100 0.70 4.57 -2.37
CA LEU A 100 -0.69 4.16 -2.54
C LEU A 100 -1.60 5.38 -2.41
N LYS A 101 -2.30 5.72 -3.49
CA LYS A 101 -3.31 6.78 -3.48
C LYS A 101 -4.66 6.14 -3.24
N VAL A 102 -5.27 6.49 -2.11
CA VAL A 102 -6.57 5.98 -1.69
C VAL A 102 -7.67 6.98 -2.02
N SER A 103 -8.79 6.48 -2.51
CA SER A 103 -10.02 7.22 -2.72
C SER A 103 -11.23 6.34 -2.39
N MET A 104 -12.45 6.88 -2.56
CA MET A 104 -13.68 6.16 -2.30
C MET A 104 -14.45 5.95 -3.60
N TYR A 105 -14.76 4.69 -3.91
CA TYR A 105 -15.75 4.36 -4.93
C TYR A 105 -17.14 4.41 -4.31
N ILE A 106 -18.08 5.09 -4.95
CA ILE A 106 -19.48 5.18 -4.51
C ILE A 106 -20.34 4.57 -5.62
N ALA A 107 -20.76 3.31 -5.44
CA ALA A 107 -21.64 2.63 -6.39
C ALA A 107 -23.08 3.15 -6.26
N SER A 108 -23.51 3.43 -5.02
CA SER A 108 -24.80 4.02 -4.69
C SER A 108 -24.73 4.79 -3.36
N LEU A 109 -25.81 5.48 -2.98
CA LEU A 109 -25.85 6.25 -1.72
C LEU A 109 -25.63 5.40 -0.45
N GLY A 110 -25.84 4.07 -0.52
CA GLY A 110 -25.59 3.15 0.60
C GLY A 110 -24.41 2.20 0.38
N GLU A 111 -23.78 2.22 -0.79
CA GLU A 111 -22.73 1.28 -1.17
C GLU A 111 -21.48 2.04 -1.61
N SER A 112 -20.46 1.97 -0.76
CA SER A 112 -19.17 2.58 -1.01
C SER A 112 -18.04 1.65 -0.61
N MET A 113 -16.89 1.78 -1.28
CA MET A 113 -15.74 0.93 -1.08
C MET A 113 -14.45 1.72 -1.23
N PRO A 114 -13.53 1.66 -0.26
CA PRO A 114 -12.20 2.23 -0.43
C PRO A 114 -11.48 1.52 -1.58
N ILE A 115 -10.88 2.31 -2.45
CA ILE A 115 -10.08 1.84 -3.58
C ILE A 115 -8.71 2.51 -3.52
N ALA A 116 -7.70 1.84 -4.05
CA ALA A 116 -6.38 2.43 -4.20
C ALA A 116 -5.77 2.15 -5.56
N PHE A 117 -4.86 3.03 -5.99
CA PHE A 117 -3.93 2.73 -7.07
C PHE A 117 -2.50 2.95 -6.60
N VAL A 118 -1.58 2.24 -7.25
CA VAL A 118 -0.14 2.44 -7.06
C VAL A 118 0.27 3.66 -7.88
N ASN A 119 0.70 4.71 -7.19
CA ASN A 119 1.19 5.95 -7.80
C ASN A 119 2.66 5.81 -8.14
N HIS A 120 3.02 6.19 -9.37
CA HIS A 120 4.37 6.25 -9.94
C HIS A 120 5.50 5.94 -8.96
N VAL A 121 5.75 4.66 -8.75
CA VAL A 121 7.05 4.18 -8.25
C VAL A 121 7.95 4.28 -9.48
N SER A 122 8.98 5.14 -9.43
CA SER A 122 9.86 5.37 -10.58
C SER A 122 10.28 4.04 -11.20
N GLN A 123 9.90 3.80 -12.46
CA GLN A 123 10.19 2.57 -13.21
C GLN A 123 11.69 2.31 -13.42
N SER A 124 12.57 3.22 -12.99
CA SER A 124 14.03 3.06 -13.04
C SER A 124 14.57 2.01 -12.07
N LEU A 125 13.72 1.32 -11.32
CA LEU A 125 14.10 0.23 -10.41
C LEU A 125 14.00 -1.15 -11.06
N ALA A 126 13.48 -1.24 -12.31
CA ALA A 126 13.29 -2.47 -13.07
C ALA A 126 14.20 -2.55 -14.31
N ALA A 127 15.36 -1.89 -14.30
CA ALA A 127 16.29 -1.83 -15.43
C ALA A 127 17.70 -2.31 -15.05
#